data_AF-A0A9Y2P6J6-F1
#
_entry.id   AF-A0A9Y2P6J6-F1
#
_cell.length_a   1.000
_cell.length_b   1.000
_cell.length_c   1.000
_cell.angle_alpha   90.00
_cell.angle_beta   90.00
_cell.angle_gamma   90.00
#
_symmetry.space_group_name_H-M   'P 1'
#
loop_
_entity.id
_entity.type
_entity.pdbx_description
1 polymer ?
#
loop_
_entity_poly.entity_id
_entity_poly.type
_entity_poly.pdbx_seq_one_letter_code
_entity_poly.pdbx_strand_id
1 'polypeptide(L)'
;MSYAFIPRLLPSPAAAAYLGVSESMLRKLGIPRKEQGAKRLYDRSDLDAHADELPYEGQPNDGEDKEQAAVSKCDDAFGVKK
;
A
#
# COMPACT_ATOMS: atom_id res chain seq x y z
N MET A 1 -29.87 16.42 -12.78
CA MET A 1 -29.10 15.65 -11.78
C MET A 1 -28.19 14.67 -12.51
N SER A 2 -26.88 14.90 -12.52
CA SER A 2 -25.91 13.90 -12.98
C SER A 2 -25.54 13.00 -11.80
N TYR A 3 -25.93 11.73 -11.86
CA TYR A 3 -25.43 10.74 -10.90
C TYR A 3 -24.02 10.36 -11.33
N ALA A 4 -23.02 11.00 -10.72
CA ALA A 4 -21.62 10.65 -10.92
C ALA A 4 -21.33 9.34 -10.18
N PHE A 5 -21.53 8.21 -10.86
CA PHE A 5 -21.13 6.91 -10.33
C PHE A 5 -19.64 6.73 -10.50
N ILE A 6 -18.93 6.63 -9.37
CA ILE A 6 -17.52 6.22 -9.38
C ILE A 6 -17.51 4.76 -9.85
N PRO A 7 -16.90 4.45 -11.01
CA PRO A 7 -16.85 3.08 -11.51
C PRO A 7 -16.06 2.22 -10.53
N ARG A 8 -16.48 0.96 -10.38
CA ARG A 8 -15.79 0.01 -9.48
C ARG A 8 -14.34 -0.23 -9.91
N LEU A 9 -14.10 -0.27 -11.22
CA LEU A 9 -12.76 -0.42 -11.79
C LEU A 9 -12.24 0.94 -12.27
N LEU A 10 -11.09 1.35 -11.76
CA LEU A 10 -10.47 2.65 -11.99
C LEU A 10 -9.19 2.51 -12.83
N PRO A 11 -8.99 3.35 -13.87
CA PRO A 11 -7.69 3.45 -14.53
C PRO A 11 -6.65 4.11 -13.62
N SER A 12 -5.36 3.94 -13.93
CA SER A 12 -4.23 4.47 -13.16
C SER A 12 -4.38 5.93 -12.69
N PRO A 13 -4.75 6.90 -13.55
CA PRO A 13 -4.90 8.29 -13.12
C PRO A 13 -6.04 8.48 -12.11
N ALA A 14 -7.15 7.78 -12.29
CA ALA A 14 -8.31 7.88 -11.41
C ALA A 14 -8.07 7.18 -10.07
N ALA A 15 -7.37 6.04 -10.07
CA ALA A 15 -6.97 5.33 -8.86
C ALA A 15 -5.96 6.15 -8.02
N ALA A 16 -5.01 6.82 -8.69
CA ALA A 16 -4.05 7.71 -8.03
C ALA A 16 -4.77 8.91 -7.40
N ALA A 17 -5.69 9.53 -8.14
CA ALA A 17 -6.53 10.61 -7.63
C ALA A 17 -7.43 10.16 -6.46
N TYR A 18 -7.93 8.93 -6.48
CA TYR A 18 -8.76 8.36 -5.41
C TYR A 18 -7.99 8.22 -4.10
N LEU A 19 -6.72 7.75 -4.15
CA LEU A 19 -5.85 7.64 -2.98
C LEU A 19 -5.16 8.97 -2.61
N GLY A 20 -5.28 10.02 -3.42
CA GLY A 20 -4.59 11.29 -3.20
C GLY A 20 -3.07 11.23 -3.43
N VAL A 21 -2.59 10.26 -4.21
CA VAL A 21 -1.15 10.07 -4.51
C VAL A 21 -0.84 10.29 -5.99
N SER A 22 0.44 10.38 -6.34
CA SER A 22 0.86 10.43 -7.75
C SER A 22 0.74 9.05 -8.42
N GLU A 23 0.58 9.00 -9.75
CA GLU A 23 0.57 7.73 -10.49
C GLU A 23 1.88 6.94 -10.35
N SER A 24 3.01 7.62 -10.17
CA SER A 24 4.30 6.96 -9.95
C SER A 24 4.36 6.32 -8.56
N MET A 25 3.76 6.94 -7.54
CA MET A 25 3.62 6.35 -6.21
C MET A 25 2.68 5.16 -6.23
N LEU A 26 1.50 5.29 -6.85
CA LEU A 26 0.53 4.20 -7.00
C LEU A 26 1.17 2.93 -7.59
N ARG A 27 2.05 3.08 -8.59
CA ARG A 27 2.76 1.95 -9.21
C ARG A 27 3.78 1.28 -8.28
N LYS A 28 4.33 2.01 -7.31
CA LYS A 28 5.27 1.49 -6.32
C LYS A 28 4.58 0.75 -5.17
N LEU A 29 3.33 1.10 -4.86
CA LEU A 29 2.54 0.45 -3.80
C LEU A 29 2.27 -1.04 -4.08
N GLY A 30 2.41 -1.50 -5.33
CA GLY A 30 2.27 -2.92 -5.66
C GLY A 30 0.82 -3.45 -5.58
N ILE A 31 -0.17 -2.55 -5.51
CA ILE A 31 -1.59 -2.91 -5.42
C ILE A 31 -1.98 -3.83 -6.60
N PRO A 32 -2.72 -4.92 -6.35
CA PRO A 32 -3.19 -5.82 -7.39
C PRO A 32 -3.94 -5.08 -8.51
N ARG A 33 -3.63 -5.44 -9.76
CA ARG A 33 -4.29 -4.87 -10.94
C ARG A 33 -5.10 -5.95 -11.64
N LYS A 34 -6.35 -5.64 -11.98
CA LYS A 34 -7.22 -6.50 -12.78
C LYS A 34 -6.94 -6.27 -14.26
N GLU A 35 -6.84 -7.37 -14.99
CA GLU A 35 -6.61 -7.37 -16.43
C GLU A 35 -7.95 -7.42 -17.18
N GLN A 36 -8.25 -6.39 -17.97
CA GLN A 36 -9.40 -6.38 -18.85
C GLN A 36 -8.91 -6.16 -20.29
N GLY A 37 -8.52 -7.26 -20.94
CA GLY A 37 -7.82 -7.23 -22.23
C GLY A 37 -6.49 -6.48 -22.12
N ALA A 38 -6.32 -5.46 -22.96
CA ALA A 38 -5.12 -4.61 -22.96
C ALA A 38 -5.07 -3.61 -21.80
N LYS A 39 -6.17 -3.43 -21.04
CA LYS A 39 -6.23 -2.46 -19.93
C LYS A 39 -5.84 -3.12 -18.61
N ARG A 40 -5.22 -2.32 -17.76
CA ARG A 40 -4.94 -2.64 -16.35
C ARG A 40 -5.73 -1.66 -15.50
N LEU A 41 -6.63 -2.20 -14.69
CA LEU A 41 -7.55 -1.41 -13.85
C LEU A 41 -7.36 -1.81 -12.39
N TYR A 42 -7.59 -0.86 -11.49
CA TYR A 42 -7.60 -1.09 -10.05
C TYR A 42 -9.04 -1.26 -9.59
N ASP A 43 -9.31 -2.23 -8.72
CA ASP A 43 -10.61 -2.31 -8.05
C ASP A 43 -10.62 -1.32 -6.90
N ARG A 44 -11.71 -0.56 -6.77
CA ARG A 44 -11.90 0.36 -5.65
C ARG A 44 -11.78 -0.34 -4.30
N SER A 45 -12.31 -1.56 -4.16
CA SER A 45 -12.22 -2.30 -2.90
C SER A 45 -10.77 -2.65 -2.51
N ASP A 46 -9.91 -2.90 -3.50
CA ASP A 46 -8.48 -3.18 -3.24
C ASP A 46 -7.75 -1.89 -2.82
N LEU A 47 -8.14 -0.74 -3.38
CA LEU A 47 -7.63 0.56 -2.97
C LEU A 47 -8.08 0.94 -1.55
N ASP A 48 -9.35 0.69 -1.22
CA ASP A 48 -9.90 0.92 0.12
C ASP A 48 -9.19 0.04 1.16
N ALA A 49 -9.01 -1.25 0.87
CA ALA A 49 -8.28 -2.17 1.75
C ALA A 49 -6.83 -1.70 2.01
N HIS A 50 -6.12 -1.26 0.97
CA HIS A 50 -4.79 -0.68 1.15
C HIS A 50 -4.83 0.59 2.01
N ALA A 51 -5.86 1.43 1.88
CA ALA A 51 -5.99 2.63 2.70
C ALA A 51 -6.28 2.31 4.17
N ASP A 52 -7.09 1.28 4.42
CA ASP A 52 -7.43 0.80 5.77
C ASP A 52 -6.24 0.14 6.48
N GLU A 53 -5.32 -0.46 5.72
CA GLU A 53 -4.09 -1.08 6.24
C GLU A 53 -3.01 -0.05 6.61
N LEU A 54 -3.14 1.22 6.21
CA LEU A 54 -2.12 2.23 6.49
C LEU A 54 -2.09 2.60 7.98
N PRO A 55 -0.91 2.64 8.63
CA PRO A 55 -0.77 3.21 9.97
C PRO A 55 -1.23 4.67 10.00
N TYR A 56 -1.87 5.05 11.10
CA TYR A 56 -1.90 6.45 11.49
C TYR A 56 -0.55 6.88 12.07
N GLU A 57 -0.22 8.15 11.89
CA GLU A 57 0.99 8.73 12.46
C GLU A 57 1.03 8.53 13.99
N GLY A 58 2.12 7.92 14.48
CA GLY A 58 2.33 7.68 15.91
C GLY A 58 1.64 6.44 16.48
N GLN A 59 0.95 5.64 15.67
CA GLN A 59 0.43 4.33 16.10
C GLN A 59 1.40 3.20 15.74
N PRO A 60 1.72 2.29 16.68
CA PRO A 60 2.42 1.06 16.34
C PRO A 60 1.51 0.20 15.46
N ASN A 61 2.02 -0.24 14.31
CA ASN A 61 1.33 -1.21 13.47
C ASN A 61 1.27 -2.55 14.19
N ASP A 62 0.07 -3.01 14.56
CA ASP A 62 -0.15 -4.35 15.13
C ASP A 62 0.16 -5.49 14.12
N GLY A 63 0.51 -5.15 12.86
CA GLY A 63 0.69 -6.10 11.76
C GLY A 63 2.12 -6.24 11.20
N GLU A 64 3.09 -5.41 11.58
CA GLU A 64 4.44 -5.47 10.99
C GLU A 64 5.55 -5.22 12.00
N ASP A 65 5.69 -6.13 12.96
CA ASP A 65 6.97 -6.44 13.59
C ASP A 65 7.94 -7.07 12.56
N LYS A 66 8.36 -6.30 11.56
CA LYS A 66 9.52 -6.63 10.72
C LYS A 66 10.63 -5.58 10.80
N GLU A 67 10.53 -4.61 11.71
CA GLU A 67 11.58 -3.62 11.97
C GLU A 67 12.22 -3.73 13.36
N GLN A 68 11.94 -4.80 14.11
CA GLN A 68 12.65 -5.08 15.38
C GLN A 68 13.72 -6.19 15.25
N ALA A 69 13.78 -6.88 14.11
CA ALA A 69 14.78 -7.93 13.87
C ALA A 69 16.16 -7.42 13.38
N ALA A 70 16.27 -6.14 13.01
CA ALA A 70 17.54 -5.56 12.55
C ALA A 70 18.43 -5.07 13.71
N VAL A 71 17.86 -4.68 14.85
CA VAL A 71 18.63 -4.20 16.00
C VAL A 71 19.28 -5.37 16.76
N SER A 72 18.64 -6.55 16.78
CA SER A 72 19.16 -7.72 17.50
C SER A 72 20.27 -8.48 16.78
N LYS A 73 20.59 -8.17 15.51
CA LYS A 73 21.70 -8.81 14.78
C LYS A 73 23.05 -8.08 14.94
N CYS A 74 23.06 -6.88 15.48
CA CYS A 74 24.30 -6.14 15.70
C CYS A 74 25.06 -6.62 16.95
N ASP A 75 24.37 -7.24 17.92
CA ASP A 75 25.01 -7.74 19.15
C ASP A 75 25.70 -9.11 18.94
N ASP A 76 25.16 -9.97 18.08
CA ASP A 76 25.78 -11.27 17.76
C ASP A 76 27.07 -11.16 16.93
N ALA A 77 27.26 -10.03 16.21
CA ALA A 77 28.45 -9.80 15.40
C ALA A 77 29.69 -9.41 16.22
N PHE A 78 29.51 -8.94 17.46
CA PHE A 78 30.61 -8.46 18.32
C PHE A 78 30.82 -9.30 19.58
N GLY A 79 30.52 -10.60 19.56
CA GLY A 79 31.22 -11.63 20.36
C GLY A 79 31.63 -11.31 21.80
N VAL A 80 30.81 -10.60 22.59
CA VAL A 80 31.10 -10.37 24.02
C VAL A 80 30.73 -11.64 24.79
N LYS A 81 31.65 -12.60 24.82
CA LYS A 81 31.62 -13.65 25.84
C LYS A 81 32.09 -13.04 27.16
N LYS A 82 31.27 -13.29 28.18
CA LYS A 82 31.45 -12.91 29.58
C LYS A 82 32.81 -13.31 30.14
#